data_AF-A0A7V7AGV0-F1
#
_entry.id   AF-A0A7V7AGV0-F1
#
_cell.length_a   1.000
_cell.length_b   1.000
_cell.length_c   1.000
_cell.angle_alpha   90.00
_cell.angle_beta   90.00
_cell.angle_gamma   90.00
#
_symmetry.space_group_name_H-M   'P 1'
#
loop_
_entity.id
_entity.type
_entity.pdbx_description
1 polymer ?
#
loop_
_entity_poly.entity_id
_entity_poly.type
_entity_poly.pdbx_seq_one_letter_code
_entity_poly.pdbx_strand_id
1 'polypeptide(L)'
;VARVFNLPYQIIDLGPIYDLLVEVITRAMPGQEDANDGALSNLKPRLRMATLYYVAACNNYLVLGTGNRSEIVTGYFTKYGDGGVDLEPLGHLLKTQVKELAYYLHVPEDIILKPPSAGLVAGQTDEQDLGLSYTELDHYLKTGQANKKTKERIEGLRKKSEHKRHLPPTPVDP
;
A
#
# COMPACT_ATOMS: atom_id res chain seq x y z
N VAL A 1 -10.61 8.51 -12.43
CA VAL A 1 -9.67 9.57 -11.98
C VAL A 1 -8.96 10.25 -13.14
N ALA A 2 -7.99 9.61 -13.84
CA ALA A 2 -7.17 10.29 -14.86
C ALA A 2 -7.98 11.04 -15.92
N ARG A 3 -9.04 10.41 -16.46
CA ARG A 3 -9.96 11.05 -17.41
C ARG A 3 -10.69 12.28 -16.85
N VAL A 4 -11.09 12.23 -15.58
CA VAL A 4 -11.83 13.31 -14.90
C VAL A 4 -10.96 14.56 -14.75
N PHE A 5 -9.68 14.36 -14.48
CA PHE A 5 -8.70 15.43 -14.31
C PHE A 5 -7.88 15.74 -15.57
N ASN A 6 -8.26 15.17 -16.72
CA ASN A 6 -7.55 15.30 -18.00
C ASN A 6 -6.02 15.05 -17.88
N LEU A 7 -5.64 14.05 -17.10
CA LEU A 7 -4.24 13.68 -16.90
C LEU A 7 -3.77 12.73 -18.01
N PRO A 8 -2.55 12.91 -18.54
CA PRO A 8 -1.96 11.93 -19.45
C PRO A 8 -1.80 10.60 -18.71
N TYR A 9 -2.15 9.50 -19.37
CA TYR A 9 -2.03 8.17 -18.79
C TYR A 9 -1.68 7.12 -19.83
N GLN A 10 -1.07 6.03 -19.38
CA GLN A 10 -0.85 4.81 -20.15
C GLN A 10 -1.37 3.61 -19.38
N ILE A 11 -1.85 2.60 -20.10
CA ILE A 11 -2.29 1.33 -19.52
C ILE A 11 -1.24 0.29 -19.88
N ILE A 12 -0.59 -0.28 -18.87
CA ILE A 12 0.36 -1.39 -19.00
C ILE A 12 -0.25 -2.58 -18.27
N ASP A 13 -0.61 -3.62 -19.02
CA ASP A 13 -1.13 -4.86 -18.45
C ASP A 13 0.02 -5.75 -17.97
N LEU A 14 0.03 -6.04 -16.67
CA LEU A 14 1.05 -6.86 -16.01
C LEU A 14 0.55 -8.29 -15.71
N GLY A 15 -0.70 -8.62 -16.07
CA GLY A 15 -1.31 -9.93 -15.84
C GLY A 15 -0.47 -11.08 -16.40
N PRO A 16 -0.11 -11.07 -17.70
CA PRO A 16 0.68 -12.16 -18.29
C PRO A 16 2.05 -12.35 -17.64
N ILE A 17 2.70 -11.27 -17.22
CA ILE A 17 4.02 -11.33 -16.56
C ILE A 17 3.89 -11.88 -15.14
N TYR A 18 2.83 -11.49 -14.43
CA TYR A 18 2.51 -12.04 -13.12
C TYR A 18 2.28 -13.55 -13.21
N ASP A 19 1.44 -14.01 -14.14
CA ASP A 19 1.11 -15.43 -14.30
C ASP A 19 2.37 -16.27 -14.61
N LEU A 20 3.22 -15.79 -15.52
CA LEU A 20 4.49 -16.45 -15.83
C LEU A 20 5.42 -16.51 -14.61
N LEU A 21 5.52 -15.42 -13.85
CA LEU A 21 6.36 -15.39 -12.64
C LEU A 21 5.86 -16.38 -11.59
N VAL A 22 4.54 -16.47 -11.39
CA VAL A 22 3.92 -17.45 -10.49
C VAL A 22 4.24 -18.87 -10.95
N GLU A 23 4.06 -19.17 -12.25
CA GLU A 23 4.37 -20.50 -12.80
C GLU A 23 5.83 -20.91 -12.54
N VAL A 24 6.78 -20.00 -12.81
CA VAL A 24 8.22 -20.24 -12.62
C VAL A 24 8.55 -20.49 -11.14
N ILE A 25 7.99 -19.70 -10.23
CA ILE A 25 8.21 -19.85 -8.78
C ILE A 25 7.62 -21.17 -8.28
N THR A 26 6.38 -21.46 -8.64
CA THR A 26 5.69 -22.70 -8.22
C THR A 26 6.43 -23.93 -8.72
N ARG A 27 6.90 -23.93 -9.97
CA ARG A 27 7.72 -25.04 -10.51
C ARG A 27 9.03 -25.22 -9.74
N ALA A 28 9.67 -24.13 -9.33
CA ALA A 28 10.94 -24.18 -8.59
C ALA A 28 10.76 -24.56 -7.11
N MET A 29 9.57 -24.38 -6.55
CA MET A 29 9.26 -24.60 -5.13
C MET A 29 8.01 -25.49 -4.97
N PRO A 30 8.07 -26.76 -5.40
CA PRO A 30 6.92 -27.66 -5.36
C PRO A 30 6.42 -27.88 -3.93
N GLY A 31 5.09 -27.92 -3.75
CA GLY A 31 4.46 -28.16 -2.44
C GLY A 31 4.36 -26.93 -1.53
N GLN A 32 4.70 -25.74 -2.02
CA GLN A 32 4.43 -24.46 -1.33
C GLN A 32 3.30 -23.66 -1.97
N GLU A 33 2.47 -24.31 -2.80
CA GLU A 33 1.40 -23.65 -3.57
C GLU A 33 0.37 -22.94 -2.67
N ASP A 34 -0.05 -23.59 -1.58
CA ASP A 34 -1.10 -23.09 -0.69
C ASP A 34 -0.58 -22.24 0.48
N ALA A 35 0.75 -22.20 0.68
CA ALA A 35 1.33 -21.69 1.92
C ALA A 35 1.36 -20.16 2.01
N ASN A 36 1.03 -19.42 0.95
CA ASN A 36 1.47 -18.03 0.85
C ASN A 36 0.62 -17.13 -0.09
N ASP A 37 -0.70 -17.13 0.04
CA ASP A 37 -1.59 -16.13 -0.59
C ASP A 37 -1.08 -14.68 -0.38
N GLY A 38 -0.53 -14.40 0.80
CA GLY A 38 0.12 -13.15 1.13
C GLY A 38 1.41 -12.91 0.33
N ALA A 39 2.24 -13.92 0.07
CA ALA A 39 3.47 -13.73 -0.70
C ALA A 39 3.18 -13.52 -2.19
N LEU A 40 2.24 -14.28 -2.76
CA LEU A 40 1.80 -14.14 -4.14
C LEU A 40 1.14 -12.78 -4.38
N SER A 41 0.24 -12.36 -3.48
CA SER A 41 -0.41 -11.05 -3.59
C SER A 41 0.59 -9.88 -3.58
N ASN A 42 1.71 -10.01 -2.84
CA ASN A 42 2.78 -9.02 -2.80
C ASN A 42 3.65 -8.96 -4.08
N LEU A 43 3.57 -9.94 -5.00
CA LEU A 43 4.27 -9.85 -6.29
C LEU A 43 3.66 -8.75 -7.18
N LYS A 44 2.34 -8.58 -7.16
CA LYS A 44 1.64 -7.56 -7.97
C LYS A 44 2.15 -6.13 -7.71
N PRO A 45 2.16 -5.59 -6.47
CA PRO A 45 2.68 -4.25 -6.22
C PRO A 45 4.18 -4.12 -6.52
N ARG A 46 4.98 -5.19 -6.40
CA ARG A 46 6.41 -5.18 -6.80
C ARG A 46 6.60 -5.07 -8.30
N LEU A 47 5.78 -5.78 -9.08
CA LEU A 47 5.77 -5.64 -10.55
C LEU A 47 5.34 -4.23 -10.97
N ARG A 48 4.33 -3.65 -10.31
CA ARG A 48 3.92 -2.26 -10.53
C ARG A 48 5.06 -1.28 -10.23
N MET A 49 5.74 -1.44 -9.09
CA MET A 49 6.88 -0.62 -8.71
C MET A 49 7.99 -0.67 -9.77
N ALA A 50 8.41 -1.87 -10.18
CA ALA A 50 9.45 -2.03 -11.21
C ALA A 50 9.06 -1.35 -12.53
N THR A 51 7.79 -1.48 -12.92
CA THR A 51 7.24 -0.84 -14.13
C THR A 51 7.26 0.69 -14.02
N LEU A 52 6.84 1.24 -12.89
CA LEU A 52 6.84 2.69 -12.64
C LEU A 52 8.25 3.26 -12.69
N TYR A 53 9.24 2.60 -12.09
CA TYR A 53 10.63 3.05 -12.14
C TYR A 53 11.25 2.95 -13.53
N TYR A 54 10.90 1.93 -14.33
CA TYR A 54 11.31 1.88 -15.73
C TYR A 54 10.78 3.10 -16.51
N VAL A 55 9.48 3.38 -16.39
CA VAL A 55 8.86 4.55 -17.04
C VAL A 55 9.50 5.84 -16.53
N ALA A 56 9.73 5.96 -15.22
CA ALA A 56 10.35 7.14 -14.63
C ALA A 56 11.76 7.38 -15.16
N ALA A 57 12.59 6.34 -15.25
CA ALA A 57 13.94 6.42 -15.80
C ALA A 57 13.94 6.84 -17.28
N CYS A 58 13.04 6.29 -18.10
CA CYS A 58 12.91 6.67 -19.51
C CYS A 58 12.52 8.14 -19.72
N ASN A 59 11.85 8.76 -18.74
CA ASN A 59 11.31 10.11 -18.85
C ASN A 59 11.98 11.12 -17.91
N ASN A 60 12.99 10.70 -17.13
CA ASN A 60 13.60 11.50 -16.07
C ASN A 60 12.57 12.03 -15.05
N TYR A 61 11.66 11.18 -14.60
CA TYR A 61 10.65 11.48 -13.58
C TYR A 61 11.00 10.90 -12.21
N LEU A 62 10.27 11.37 -11.19
CA LEU A 62 10.22 10.75 -9.86
C LEU A 62 8.92 9.94 -9.71
N VAL A 63 9.00 8.82 -8.97
CA VAL A 63 7.86 7.98 -8.63
C VAL A 63 7.21 8.48 -7.34
N LEU A 64 5.96 8.92 -7.43
CA LEU A 64 5.16 9.31 -6.26
C LEU A 64 4.44 8.11 -5.67
N GLY A 65 4.50 7.97 -4.35
CA GLY A 65 3.69 7.05 -3.58
C GLY A 65 2.35 7.64 -3.18
N THR A 66 1.50 6.75 -2.66
CA THR A 66 0.15 7.06 -2.17
C THR A 66 0.00 6.77 -0.68
N GLY A 67 1.08 6.41 0.01
CA GLY A 67 1.09 6.06 1.42
C GLY A 67 0.66 7.26 2.25
N ASN A 68 -0.46 7.12 2.95
CA ASN A 68 -0.88 8.10 3.96
C ASN A 68 -0.42 7.69 5.36
N ARG A 69 -0.52 8.60 6.32
CA ARG A 69 -0.04 8.38 7.71
C ARG A 69 -0.64 7.13 8.33
N SER A 70 -1.92 6.85 8.07
CA SER A 70 -2.64 5.70 8.62
C SER A 70 -2.10 4.38 8.09
N GLU A 71 -1.82 4.29 6.79
CA GLU A 71 -1.18 3.13 6.15
C GLU A 71 0.29 2.97 6.57
N ILE A 72 1.05 4.06 6.58
CA ILE A 72 2.49 4.03 6.93
C ILE A 72 2.69 3.53 8.36
N VAL A 73 1.94 4.07 9.33
CA VAL A 73 2.07 3.71 10.76
C VAL A 73 1.71 2.24 11.00
N THR A 74 0.68 1.74 10.33
CA THR A 74 0.26 0.33 10.44
C THR A 74 1.11 -0.61 9.58
N GLY A 75 1.90 -0.06 8.65
CA GLY A 75 2.70 -0.83 7.70
C GLY A 75 1.86 -1.54 6.65
N TYR A 76 0.69 -0.99 6.34
CA TYR A 76 -0.28 -1.54 5.39
C TYR A 76 0.10 -1.13 3.96
N PHE A 77 1.23 -1.65 3.52
CA PHE A 77 1.80 -1.52 2.17
C PHE A 77 2.79 -2.66 1.93
N THR A 78 3.08 -2.96 0.67
CA THR A 78 4.13 -3.93 0.32
C THR A 78 5.49 -3.25 0.35
N LYS A 79 6.42 -3.78 1.17
CA LYS A 79 7.80 -3.29 1.20
C LYS A 79 8.44 -3.52 -0.18
N TYR A 80 9.00 -2.45 -0.76
CA TYR A 80 9.51 -2.41 -2.14
C TYR A 80 8.46 -2.77 -3.21
N GLY A 81 7.18 -2.56 -2.90
CA GLY A 81 6.09 -2.52 -3.87
C GLY A 81 5.58 -1.09 -3.95
N ASP A 82 4.34 -0.87 -3.55
CA ASP A 82 3.73 0.46 -3.41
C ASP A 82 4.45 1.37 -2.41
N GLY A 83 5.17 0.81 -1.42
CA GLY A 83 6.05 1.59 -0.54
C GLY A 83 7.48 1.82 -1.06
N GLY A 84 7.80 1.36 -2.27
CA GLY A 84 9.09 1.64 -2.93
C GLY A 84 8.91 2.80 -3.89
N VAL A 85 9.14 4.03 -3.41
CA VAL A 85 8.86 5.28 -4.11
C VAL A 85 9.87 6.36 -3.73
N ASP A 86 9.90 7.46 -4.48
CA ASP A 86 10.83 8.57 -4.22
C ASP A 86 10.25 9.58 -3.22
N LEU A 87 8.92 9.80 -3.24
CA LEU A 87 8.22 10.80 -2.42
C LEU A 87 6.82 10.31 -2.02
N GLU A 88 6.37 10.70 -0.82
CA GLU A 88 5.03 10.39 -0.29
C GLU A 88 4.24 11.67 0.04
N PRO A 89 3.56 12.30 -0.93
CA PRO A 89 2.88 13.59 -0.74
C PRO A 89 1.76 13.55 0.33
N LEU A 90 1.20 12.36 0.58
CA LEU A 90 0.12 12.15 1.53
C LEU A 90 0.61 11.63 2.89
N GLY A 91 1.93 11.45 3.07
CA GLY A 91 2.51 10.70 4.19
C GLY A 91 2.19 11.24 5.60
N HIS A 92 1.75 12.49 5.71
CA HIS A 92 1.34 13.11 6.96
C HIS A 92 -0.18 13.16 7.17
N LEU A 93 -0.98 12.86 6.15
CA LEU A 93 -2.43 12.90 6.22
C LEU A 93 -3.00 11.61 6.79
N LEU A 94 -4.01 11.72 7.64
CA LEU A 94 -4.85 10.60 8.06
C LEU A 94 -5.79 10.18 6.92
N LYS A 95 -6.31 8.95 6.94
CA LYS A 95 -7.22 8.45 5.88
C LYS A 95 -8.47 9.33 5.72
N THR A 96 -9.02 9.80 6.84
CA THR A 96 -10.12 10.77 6.91
C THR A 96 -9.76 12.10 6.25
N GLN A 97 -8.56 12.62 6.48
CA GLN A 97 -8.07 13.83 5.83
C GLN A 97 -7.82 13.64 4.32
N VAL A 98 -7.37 12.45 3.90
CA VAL A 98 -7.27 12.11 2.48
C VAL A 98 -8.65 12.14 1.81
N LYS A 99 -9.70 11.63 2.49
CA LYS A 99 -11.08 11.73 1.99
C LYS A 99 -11.57 13.18 1.92
N GLU A 100 -11.32 13.99 2.94
CA GLU A 100 -11.64 15.42 2.95
C GLU A 100 -10.96 16.15 1.78
N LEU A 101 -9.68 15.89 1.53
CA LEU A 101 -8.94 16.44 0.40
C LEU A 101 -9.52 15.97 -0.94
N ALA A 102 -9.94 14.70 -1.05
CA ALA A 102 -10.56 14.18 -2.26
C ALA A 102 -11.90 14.88 -2.58
N TYR A 103 -12.73 15.15 -1.57
CA TYR A 103 -13.94 15.96 -1.74
C TYR A 103 -13.61 17.39 -2.18
N TYR A 104 -12.63 18.02 -1.54
CA TYR A 104 -12.18 19.37 -1.88
C TYR A 104 -11.68 19.47 -3.32
N LEU A 105 -10.98 18.44 -3.82
CA LEU A 105 -10.48 18.35 -5.19
C LEU A 105 -11.52 17.84 -6.19
N HIS A 106 -12.77 17.61 -5.77
CA HIS A 106 -13.84 17.09 -6.63
C HIS A 106 -13.52 15.74 -7.28
N VAL A 107 -12.83 14.85 -6.55
CA VAL A 107 -12.71 13.45 -6.96
C VAL A 107 -14.13 12.84 -6.99
N PRO A 108 -14.48 12.03 -8.00
CA PRO A 108 -15.81 11.44 -8.10
C PRO A 108 -16.21 10.66 -6.83
N GLU A 109 -17.47 10.83 -6.39
CA GLU A 109 -17.96 10.26 -5.14
C GLU A 109 -17.91 8.74 -5.11
N ASP A 110 -18.10 8.06 -6.25
CA ASP A 110 -17.99 6.61 -6.39
C ASP A 110 -16.58 6.10 -6.05
N ILE A 111 -15.54 6.92 -6.23
CA ILE A 111 -14.17 6.62 -5.82
C ILE A 111 -13.98 6.89 -4.32
N ILE A 112 -14.53 7.99 -3.80
CA ILE A 112 -14.37 8.38 -2.39
C ILE A 112 -15.11 7.42 -1.44
N LEU A 113 -16.33 7.01 -1.83
CA LEU A 113 -17.22 6.18 -1.04
C LEU A 113 -16.91 4.69 -1.16
N LYS A 114 -16.12 4.29 -2.17
CA LYS A 114 -15.70 2.89 -2.31
C LYS A 114 -14.95 2.44 -1.05
N PRO A 115 -15.28 1.26 -0.48
CA PRO A 115 -14.51 0.68 0.61
C PRO A 115 -13.03 0.54 0.24
N PRO A 116 -12.09 0.99 1.09
CA PRO A 116 -10.66 0.80 0.85
C PRO A 116 -10.32 -0.68 0.70
N SER A 117 -9.53 -0.98 -0.33
CA SER A 117 -9.11 -2.33 -0.68
C SER A 117 -7.77 -2.25 -1.40
N ALA A 118 -6.86 -3.18 -1.10
CA ALA A 118 -5.61 -3.35 -1.83
C ALA A 118 -5.84 -3.85 -3.28
N GLY A 119 -7.04 -4.38 -3.58
CA GLY A 119 -7.41 -4.88 -4.90
C GLY A 119 -6.57 -6.08 -5.35
N LEU A 120 -5.98 -6.81 -4.39
CA LEU A 120 -5.10 -7.96 -4.66
C LEU A 120 -5.89 -9.28 -4.67
N VAL A 121 -6.93 -9.36 -3.84
CA VAL A 121 -7.83 -10.51 -3.63
C VAL A 121 -9.28 -10.02 -3.72
N ALA A 122 -10.15 -10.79 -4.38
CA ALA A 122 -11.56 -10.41 -4.56
C ALA A 122 -12.29 -10.33 -3.21
N GLY A 123 -13.05 -9.25 -2.98
CA GLY A 123 -13.85 -9.05 -1.77
C GLY A 123 -13.07 -8.61 -0.53
N GLN A 124 -11.74 -8.50 -0.60
CA GLN A 124 -10.89 -8.04 0.49
C GLN A 124 -11.09 -6.54 0.77
N THR A 125 -11.10 -6.15 2.05
CA THR A 125 -11.10 -4.76 2.49
C THR A 125 -10.00 -4.50 3.52
N ASP A 126 -9.45 -3.28 3.51
CA ASP A 126 -8.31 -2.95 4.36
C ASP A 126 -8.67 -3.04 5.84
N GLU A 127 -9.89 -2.63 6.21
CA GLU A 127 -10.38 -2.66 7.59
C GLU A 127 -10.53 -4.10 8.12
N GLN A 128 -10.87 -5.06 7.26
CA GLN A 128 -10.91 -6.49 7.63
C GLN A 128 -9.50 -7.03 7.91
N ASP A 129 -8.53 -6.73 7.05
CA ASP A 129 -7.14 -7.18 7.23
C ASP A 129 -6.48 -6.52 8.47
N LEU A 130 -6.74 -5.22 8.64
CA LEU A 130 -6.28 -4.46 9.80
C LEU A 130 -6.99 -4.89 11.07
N GLY A 131 -8.22 -5.38 11.00
CA GLY A 131 -9.03 -5.75 12.15
C GLY A 131 -9.48 -4.55 12.98
N LEU A 132 -9.58 -3.38 12.35
CA LEU A 132 -10.04 -2.11 12.92
C LEU A 132 -10.45 -1.15 11.79
N SER A 133 -11.35 -0.21 12.10
CA SER A 133 -11.78 0.80 11.14
C SER A 133 -10.75 1.94 11.01
N TYR A 134 -10.72 2.60 9.85
CA TYR A 134 -9.89 3.79 9.68
C TYR A 134 -10.31 4.93 10.62
N THR A 135 -11.60 5.03 10.98
CA THR A 135 -12.08 6.01 11.96
C THR A 135 -11.43 5.81 13.32
N GLU A 136 -11.35 4.55 13.80
CA GLU A 136 -10.68 4.23 15.07
C GLU A 136 -9.17 4.49 15.01
N LEU A 137 -8.53 4.10 13.90
CA LEU A 137 -7.11 4.35 13.66
C LEU A 137 -6.79 5.84 13.69
N ASP A 138 -7.51 6.61 12.90
CA ASP A 138 -7.28 8.04 12.72
C ASP A 138 -7.56 8.80 14.02
N HIS A 139 -8.62 8.43 14.75
CA HIS A 139 -8.89 8.98 16.08
C HIS A 139 -7.71 8.75 17.02
N TYR A 140 -7.18 7.53 17.07
CA TYR A 140 -6.01 7.21 17.89
C TYR A 140 -4.75 7.98 17.45
N LEU A 141 -4.46 8.06 16.16
CA LEU A 141 -3.28 8.78 15.64
C LEU A 141 -3.36 10.29 15.84
N LYS A 142 -4.58 10.85 15.93
CA LYS A 142 -4.84 12.28 16.18
C LYS A 142 -4.81 12.63 17.66
N THR A 143 -5.41 11.79 18.52
CA THR A 143 -5.69 12.14 19.93
C THR A 143 -4.86 11.36 20.95
N GLY A 144 -4.28 10.23 20.55
CA GLY A 144 -3.66 9.25 21.45
C GLY A 144 -4.68 8.43 22.26
N GLN A 145 -5.98 8.62 22.05
CA GLN A 145 -7.05 7.98 22.80
C GLN A 145 -7.72 6.87 22.01
N ALA A 146 -7.84 5.70 22.63
CA ALA A 146 -8.58 4.54 22.14
C ALA A 146 -8.88 3.59 23.30
N ASN A 147 -9.83 2.68 23.12
CA ASN A 147 -10.00 1.58 24.07
C ASN A 147 -8.75 0.67 24.06
N LYS A 148 -8.60 -0.15 25.12
CA LYS A 148 -7.41 -1.01 25.30
C LYS A 148 -7.15 -1.92 24.09
N LYS A 149 -8.19 -2.57 23.56
CA LYS A 149 -8.10 -3.51 22.44
C LYS A 149 -7.60 -2.83 21.16
N THR A 150 -8.19 -1.69 20.80
CA THR A 150 -7.81 -0.90 19.62
C THR A 150 -6.38 -0.40 19.73
N LYS A 151 -5.99 0.13 20.90
CA LYS A 151 -4.61 0.58 21.15
C LYS A 151 -3.60 -0.55 20.99
N GLU A 152 -3.85 -1.70 21.62
CA GLU A 152 -2.97 -2.88 21.53
C GLU A 152 -2.84 -3.38 20.08
N ARG A 153 -3.94 -3.35 19.32
CA ARG A 153 -3.92 -3.74 17.90
C ARG A 153 -3.06 -2.79 17.06
N ILE A 154 -3.23 -1.48 17.21
CA ILE A 154 -2.47 -0.47 16.45
C ILE A 154 -0.98 -0.54 16.77
N GLU A 155 -0.62 -0.60 18.05
CA GLU A 155 0.79 -0.70 18.47
C GLU A 155 1.42 -2.04 18.04
N GLY A 156 0.64 -3.13 18.05
CA GLY A 156 1.07 -4.42 17.52
C GLY A 156 1.39 -4.38 16.02
N LEU A 157 0.51 -3.77 15.22
CA LEU A 157 0.73 -3.55 13.78
C LEU A 157 1.96 -2.69 13.53
N ARG A 158 2.08 -1.58 14.27
CA ARG A 158 3.22 -0.66 14.19
C ARG A 158 4.52 -1.38 14.50
N LYS A 159 4.59 -2.11 15.60
CA LYS A 159 5.79 -2.87 15.99
C LYS A 159 6.17 -3.93 14.96
N LYS A 160 5.21 -4.74 14.51
CA LYS A 160 5.45 -5.81 13.52
C LYS A 160 5.98 -5.27 12.19
N SER A 161 5.58 -4.05 11.81
CA SER A 161 5.93 -3.42 10.54
C SER A 161 7.06 -2.40 10.61
N GLU A 162 7.74 -2.27 11.76
CA GLU A 162 8.80 -1.27 11.95
C GLU A 162 9.88 -1.33 10.88
N HIS A 163 10.29 -2.53 10.50
CA HIS A 163 11.29 -2.77 9.46
C HIS A 163 10.89 -2.23 8.08
N LYS A 164 9.62 -1.89 7.83
CA LYS A 164 9.16 -1.32 6.57
C LYS A 164 9.37 0.20 6.46
N ARG A 165 9.53 0.89 7.59
CA ARG A 165 9.65 2.37 7.67
C ARG A 165 11.08 2.87 7.82
N HIS A 166 12.05 1.95 7.83
CA HIS A 166 13.46 2.27 7.97
C HIS A 166 14.23 1.70 6.78
N LEU A 167 15.37 2.32 6.50
CA LEU A 167 16.37 1.73 5.63
C LEU A 167 16.78 0.34 6.14
N PRO A 168 17.25 -0.56 5.26
CA PRO A 168 17.83 -1.82 5.70
C PRO A 168 18.88 -1.59 6.79
N PRO A 169 18.78 -2.27 7.95
CA PRO A 169 19.76 -2.10 9.00
C PRO A 169 21.14 -2.55 8.51
N THR A 170 22.17 -1.76 8.78
CA THR A 170 23.57 -2.12 8.57
C THR A 170 24.20 -2.52 9.90
N PRO A 171 25.21 -3.41 9.91
CA PRO A 171 26.07 -3.57 11.07
C PRO A 171 26.59 -2.20 11.53
N VAL A 172 26.65 -1.99 12.84
CA VAL A 172 27.24 -0.77 13.41
C VAL A 172 28.75 -0.86 13.15
N ASP A 173 29.33 0.17 12.56
CA ASP A 173 30.79 0.27 12.50
C ASP A 173 31.31 0.27 13.95
N PRO A 174 32.32 -0.58 14.25
CA PRO A 174 32.83 -0.77 15.61
C PRO A 174 33.42 0.50 16.24
#